data_AF-A0A0J0YKF3-F1
#
_entry.id   AF-A0A0J0YKF3-F1
#
_cell.length_a   1.000
_cell.length_b   1.000
_cell.length_c   1.000
_cell.angle_alpha   90.00
_cell.angle_beta   90.00
_cell.angle_gamma   90.00
#
_symmetry.space_group_name_H-M   'P 1'
#
loop_
_entity.id
_entity.type
_entity.pdbx_description
1 polymer ?
#
loop_
_entity_poly.entity_id
_entity_poly.type
_entity_poly.pdbx_seq_one_letter_code
_entity_poly.pdbx_strand_id
1 'polypeptide(L)' 'MKFYEKYPQLKDKSFLSRKLTSIVFSTMALENQQIPKTKIVKIVATILKEKELKGDQFFAD' A
#
# COMPACT_ATOMS: atom_id res chain seq x y z
N MET A 1 -6.09 -3.31 22.37
CA MET A 1 -5.70 -4.07 21.16
C MET A 1 -4.72 -3.23 20.37
N LYS A 2 -3.55 -3.78 20.06
CA LYS A 2 -2.61 -3.14 19.13
C LYS A 2 -3.20 -3.18 17.71
N PHE A 3 -2.91 -2.17 16.89
CA PHE A 3 -3.52 -2.02 15.56
C PHE A 3 -3.37 -3.28 14.69
N TYR A 4 -2.18 -3.90 14.70
CA TYR A 4 -1.91 -5.13 13.95
C TYR A 4 -2.52 -6.40 14.54
N GLU A 5 -2.92 -6.40 15.82
CA GLU A 5 -3.68 -7.50 16.41
C GLU A 5 -5.13 -7.50 15.90
N LYS A 6 -5.68 -6.30 15.64
CA LYS A 6 -7.02 -6.14 15.07
C LYS A 6 -7.04 -6.40 13.56
N TYR A 7 -5.93 -6.13 12.87
CA TYR A 7 -5.81 -6.22 11.42
C TYR A 7 -4.56 -7.03 11.00
N PRO A 8 -4.52 -8.34 11.30
CA PRO A 8 -3.33 -9.17 11.06
C PRO A 8 -2.96 -9.25 9.58
N GLN A 9 -3.95 -9.20 8.67
CA GLN A 9 -3.74 -9.17 7.22
C GLN A 9 -2.88 -7.99 6.73
N LEU A 10 -2.77 -6.90 7.51
CA LEU A 10 -1.91 -5.77 7.14
C LEU A 10 -0.42 -6.10 7.29
N LYS A 11 -0.06 -7.17 8.01
CA LYS A 11 1.30 -7.72 8.03
C LYS A 11 1.67 -8.43 6.72
N ASP A 12 0.69 -8.84 5.91
CA ASP A 12 0.96 -9.47 4.62
C ASP A 12 1.26 -8.40 3.56
N LYS A 13 2.48 -8.43 3.03
CA LYS A 13 2.96 -7.46 2.04
C LYS A 13 2.15 -7.45 0.76
N SER A 14 1.72 -8.61 0.28
CA SER A 14 0.90 -8.73 -0.92
C SER A 14 -0.52 -8.21 -0.68
N PHE A 15 -1.08 -8.40 0.51
CA PHE A 15 -2.36 -7.84 0.91
C PHE A 15 -2.27 -6.30 1.00
N LEU A 16 -1.29 -5.77 1.74
CA LEU A 16 -1.13 -4.34 1.92
C LEU A 16 -0.89 -3.62 0.59
N SER A 17 -0.01 -4.15 -0.26
CA SER A 17 0.28 -3.58 -1.58
C SER A 17 -0.95 -3.55 -2.49
N ARG A 18 -1.74 -4.63 -2.52
CA ARG A 18 -3.01 -4.67 -3.28
C ARG A 18 -4.03 -3.69 -2.74
N LYS A 19 -4.16 -3.58 -1.41
CA LYS A 19 -5.12 -2.69 -0.77
C LYS A 19 -4.77 -1.23 -1.05
N LEU A 20 -3.51 -0.84 -0.89
CA LEU A 20 -3.02 0.51 -1.20
C LEU A 20 -3.20 0.85 -2.68
N THR A 21 -2.84 -0.05 -3.58
CA THR A 21 -3.05 0.14 -5.03
C THR A 21 -4.52 0.39 -5.34
N SER A 22 -5.43 -0.38 -4.76
CA SER A 22 -6.87 -0.20 -4.99
C SER A 22 -7.37 1.13 -4.45
N ILE A 23 -6.96 1.51 -3.24
CA ILE A 23 -7.39 2.77 -2.62
C ILE A 23 -6.90 3.95 -3.47
N VAL A 24 -5.61 4.00 -3.80
CA VAL A 24 -5.03 5.09 -4.59
C VAL A 24 -5.69 5.18 -5.97
N PHE A 25 -5.88 4.05 -6.66
CA PHE A 25 -6.56 4.03 -7.95
C PHE A 25 -8.00 4.55 -7.87
N SER A 26 -8.77 4.09 -6.89
CA SER A 26 -10.15 4.52 -6.71
C SER A 26 -10.26 6.00 -6.32
N THR A 27 -9.43 6.48 -5.39
CA THR A 27 -9.40 7.89 -4.99
C THR A 27 -9.01 8.79 -6.15
N MET A 28 -7.98 8.42 -6.93
CA MET A 28 -7.60 9.17 -8.13
C MET A 28 -8.73 9.24 -9.16
N ALA A 29 -9.45 8.13 -9.37
CA ALA A 29 -10.60 8.12 -10.26
C ALA A 29 -11.73 9.05 -9.79
N LEU A 30 -11.99 9.13 -8.48
CA LEU A 30 -12.97 10.07 -7.90
C LEU A 30 -12.59 11.53 -8.14
N GLU A 31 -11.29 11.83 -8.17
CA GLU A 31 -10.73 13.16 -8.48
C GLU A 31 -10.59 13.40 -9.99
N ASN A 32 -11.27 12.61 -10.84
CA ASN A 32 -11.18 12.65 -12.31
C ASN A 32 -9.76 12.44 -12.88
N GLN A 33 -8.85 11.86 -12.11
CA GLN A 33 -7.50 11.53 -12.56
C GLN A 33 -7.49 10.13 -13.19
N GLN A 34 -7.44 10.07 -14.52
CA GLN A 34 -7.32 8.82 -15.26
C GLN A 34 -5.86 8.38 -15.37
N ILE A 35 -5.37 7.70 -14.34
CA ILE A 35 -4.02 7.12 -14.32
C ILE A 35 -4.11 5.61 -14.55
N PRO A 36 -3.32 5.04 -15.47
CA PRO A 36 -3.26 3.59 -15.66
C PRO A 36 -2.89 2.87 -14.36
N LYS A 37 -3.64 1.82 -14.02
CA LYS A 37 -3.42 1.05 -12.79
C LYS A 37 -2.00 0.48 -12.69
N THR A 38 -1.38 0.12 -13.81
CA THR A 38 0.01 -0.35 -13.88
C THR A 38 1.02 0.69 -13.39
N LYS A 39 0.76 1.98 -13.61
CA LYS A 39 1.59 3.09 -13.10
C LYS A 39 1.44 3.22 -11.60
N ILE A 40 0.22 3.08 -11.08
CA ILE A 40 -0.06 3.11 -9.64
C ILE A 40 0.61 1.94 -8.91
N VAL A 41 0.56 0.74 -9.48
CA VAL A 41 1.27 -0.45 -8.93
C VAL A 41 2.77 -0.15 -8.76
N LYS A 42 3.41 0.48 -9.76
CA LYS A 42 4.83 0.86 -9.67
C LYS A 42 5.08 1.91 -8.57
N ILE A 43 4.23 2.93 -8.48
CA ILE A 43 4.34 3.97 -7.43
C ILE A 43 4.25 3.35 -6.03
N VAL A 44 3.23 2.53 -5.79
CA VAL A 44 3.01 1.86 -4.50
C VAL A 44 4.18 0.93 -4.17
N ALA A 45 4.67 0.14 -5.14
CA ALA A 45 5.79 -0.76 -4.93
C ALA A 45 7.09 -0.01 -4.57
N THR A 46 7.39 1.10 -5.25
CA THR A 46 8.55 1.94 -4.95
C THR A 46 8.47 2.53 -3.55
N ILE A 47 7.31 3.11 -3.17
CA ILE A 47 7.13 3.71 -1.84
C ILE A 47 7.26 2.68 -0.72
N LEU A 48 6.66 1.49 -0.89
CA LEU A 48 6.77 0.42 0.10
C LEU A 48 8.24 -0.02 0.27
N LYS A 49 8.97 -0.17 -0.84
CA LYS A 49 10.39 -0.52 -0.80
C LYS A 49 11.23 0.57 -0.13
N GLU A 50 10.99 1.85 -0.43
CA GLU A 50 11.68 2.97 0.20
C GLU A 50 11.43 3.05 1.71
N LYS A 51 10.20 2.73 2.14
CA LYS A 51 9.84 2.73 3.56
C LYS A 51 10.49 1.57 4.32
N GLU A 52 10.55 0.38 3.72
CA GLU A 52 11.32 -0.74 4.26
C GLU A 52 12.81 -0.39 4.42
N LEU A 53 13.41 0.26 3.41
CA LEU A 53 14.83 0.64 3.43
C LEU A 53 15.16 1.70 4.49
N LYS A 54 14.19 2.53 4.88
CA LYS A 54 14.36 3.58 5.90
C LYS A 54 14.17 3.08 7.33
N GLY A 55 13.94 1.77 7.53
CA GLY A 55 13.73 1.19 8.84
C GLY A 55 12.35 1.47 9.44
N ASP A 56 11.44 2.11 8.70
CA ASP A 56 10.03 2.19 9.04
C ASP A 56 9.45 0.77 8.81
N GLN A 57 9.53 -0.10 9.82
CA GLN A 57 8.94 -1.44 9.78
C GLN A 57 7.42 -1.32 9.66
N PHE A 58 6.92 -1.29 8.42
CA PHE A 58 5.50 -1.53 8.11
C PHE A 58 5.10 -2.97 8.43
N PHE A 59 6.06 -3.89 8.29
CA PHE A 59 5.92 -5.29 8.61
C PHE A 59 6.86 -5.59 9.76
N ALA A 60 6.32 -5.73 10.96
CA ALA A 60 7.03 -6.31 12.08
C ALA A 60 6.73 -7.82 12.09
N ASP A 61 7.78 -8.64 12.16
CA ASP A 61 7.69 -10.08 12.43
C ASP A 61 6.75 -10.33 13.62
#